data_AF-A0AAU2FCM7-F1
#
_entry.id   AF-A0AAU2FCM7-F1
#
_cell.length_a   1.000
_cell.length_b   1.000
_cell.length_c   1.000
_cell.angle_alpha   90.00
_cell.angle_beta   90.00
_cell.angle_gamma   90.00
#
_symmetry.space_group_name_H-M   'P 1'
#
loop_
_entity.id
_entity.type
_entity.pdbx_description
1 polymer ?
#
loop_
_entity_poly.entity_id
_entity_poly.type
_entity_poly.pdbx_seq_one_letter_code
_entity_poly.pdbx_strand_id
1 'polypeptide(L)'
;MSRARYAFAAHPEALADLRSVPEDIRDLALLELQHLVHGNERGAALQRELAGCHKVYVDPETRWRLVIQYRDAPASSQHKREIYLLAVGERQDQAAYRTAALRLERERGATNTSALGRRAQAARSRSPHGSNGQGTAASPPPPAGPSTHQRTRHTR
;
A
#
# COMPACT_ATOMS: atom_id res chain seq x y z
N MET A 1 10.31 15.05 27.91
CA MET A 1 10.33 14.15 26.74
C MET A 1 10.56 15.00 25.51
N SER A 2 11.60 14.69 24.72
CA SER A 2 11.88 15.40 23.45
C SER A 2 10.73 15.19 22.46
N ARG A 3 10.47 16.16 21.59
CA ARG A 3 9.43 16.02 20.55
C ARG A 3 9.89 15.00 19.51
N ALA A 4 8.98 14.14 19.05
CA ALA A 4 9.27 13.20 17.97
C ALA A 4 9.82 13.94 16.73
N ARG A 5 10.95 13.45 16.21
CA ARG A 5 11.64 14.03 15.05
C ARG A 5 11.07 13.48 13.74
N TYR A 6 10.66 12.23 13.75
CA TYR A 6 10.11 11.51 12.60
C TYR A 6 8.67 11.08 12.90
N ALA A 7 7.83 10.97 11.87
CA ALA A 7 6.63 10.16 11.98
C ALA A 7 6.99 8.67 11.94
N PHE A 8 6.04 7.82 12.34
CA PHE A 8 6.19 6.37 12.26
C PHE A 8 5.13 5.78 11.33
N ALA A 9 5.58 4.90 10.44
CA ALA A 9 4.74 4.07 9.60
C ALA A 9 5.32 2.65 9.55
N ALA A 10 4.49 1.67 9.21
CA ALA A 10 4.94 0.29 9.11
C ALA A 10 4.27 -0.41 7.94
N HIS A 11 5.00 -1.32 7.31
CA HIS A 11 4.40 -2.29 6.40
C HIS A 11 3.38 -3.13 7.18
N PRO A 12 2.17 -3.40 6.66
CA PRO A 12 1.12 -4.10 7.41
C PRO A 12 1.59 -5.45 7.98
N GLU A 13 2.32 -6.22 7.17
CA GLU A 13 2.88 -7.50 7.61
C GLU A 13 4.04 -7.33 8.62
N ALA A 14 4.75 -6.20 8.65
CA ALA A 14 5.80 -5.97 9.65
C ALA A 14 5.24 -5.82 11.07
N LEU A 15 4.00 -5.34 11.19
CA LEU A 15 3.27 -5.35 12.47
C LEU A 15 2.87 -6.78 12.88
N ALA A 16 2.72 -7.70 11.94
CA ALA A 16 2.50 -9.11 12.25
C ALA A 16 3.81 -9.76 12.71
N ASP A 17 4.94 -9.46 12.04
CA ASP A 17 6.27 -9.90 12.49
C ASP A 17 6.54 -9.44 13.93
N LEU A 18 6.29 -8.16 14.25
CA LEU A 18 6.51 -7.61 15.59
C LEU A 18 5.60 -8.28 16.65
N ARG A 19 4.44 -8.81 16.25
CA ARG A 19 3.54 -9.53 17.16
C ARG A 19 3.94 -10.99 17.34
N SER A 20 4.66 -11.59 16.39
CA SER A 20 5.08 -12.99 16.44
C SER A 20 6.42 -13.21 17.15
N VAL A 21 7.22 -12.16 17.37
CA VAL A 21 8.46 -12.28 18.15
C VAL A 21 8.16 -12.53 19.64
N PRO A 22 9.12 -13.12 20.39
CA PRO A 22 9.03 -13.24 21.84
C PRO A 22 8.74 -11.91 22.53
N GLU A 23 8.03 -11.93 23.66
CA GLU A 23 7.54 -10.73 24.33
C GLU A 23 8.67 -9.78 24.77
N ASP A 24 9.73 -10.32 25.35
CA ASP A 24 10.93 -9.57 25.73
C ASP A 24 11.58 -8.86 24.53
N ILE A 25 11.65 -9.55 23.39
CA ILE A 25 12.17 -8.98 22.15
C ILE A 25 11.24 -7.91 21.58
N ARG A 26 9.93 -8.10 21.70
CA ARG A 26 8.93 -7.11 21.25
C ARG A 26 9.08 -5.82 22.05
N ASP A 27 9.25 -5.92 23.36
CA ASP A 27 9.40 -4.75 24.23
C ASP A 27 10.70 -3.99 23.93
N LEU A 28 11.81 -4.71 23.72
CA LEU A 28 13.05 -4.13 23.24
C LEU A 28 12.87 -3.46 21.87
N ALA A 29 12.18 -4.11 20.93
CA ALA A 29 11.94 -3.54 19.61
C ALA A 29 11.10 -2.24 19.68
N LEU A 30 10.12 -2.17 20.58
CA LEU A 30 9.32 -0.97 20.80
C LEU A 30 10.16 0.17 21.39
N LEU A 31 11.09 -0.15 22.30
CA LEU A 31 12.05 0.83 22.84
C LEU A 31 12.96 1.37 21.72
N GLU A 32 13.50 0.51 20.87
CA GLU A 32 14.31 0.91 19.72
C GLU A 32 13.53 1.79 18.73
N LEU A 33 12.28 1.43 18.43
CA LEU A 33 11.39 2.25 17.61
C LEU A 33 11.15 3.64 18.22
N GLN A 34 11.02 3.72 19.55
CA GLN A 34 10.94 5.00 20.25
C GLN A 34 12.22 5.82 20.06
N HIS A 35 13.40 5.23 20.25
CA HIS A 35 14.67 5.93 20.05
C HIS A 35 14.83 6.46 18.62
N LEU A 36 14.46 5.64 17.63
CA LEU A 36 14.49 6.01 16.22
C LEU A 36 13.56 7.20 15.94
N VAL A 37 12.31 7.17 16.42
CA VAL A 37 11.32 8.25 16.20
C VAL A 37 11.78 9.59 16.78
N HIS A 38 12.49 9.57 17.91
CA HIS A 38 13.09 10.77 18.50
C HIS A 38 14.39 11.20 17.82
N GLY A 39 14.97 10.33 16.98
CA GLY A 39 16.24 10.58 16.29
C GLY A 39 17.46 10.42 17.19
N ASN A 40 17.31 9.69 18.29
CA ASN A 40 18.40 9.41 19.22
C ASN A 40 19.39 8.39 18.64
N GLU A 41 18.90 7.56 17.73
CA GLU A 41 19.69 6.52 17.09
C GLU A 41 19.49 6.50 15.59
N ARG A 42 20.49 5.92 14.91
CA ARG A 42 20.44 5.68 13.47
C ARG A 42 20.96 4.29 13.20
N GLY A 43 20.10 3.44 12.65
CA GLY A 43 20.49 2.10 12.21
C GLY A 43 21.63 2.12 11.21
N ALA A 44 22.33 1.00 11.07
CA ALA A 44 23.40 0.86 10.09
C ALA A 44 22.84 0.71 8.67
N ALA A 45 23.37 1.47 7.72
CA ALA A 45 22.90 1.43 6.33
C ALA A 45 23.11 0.04 5.71
N LEU A 46 22.11 -0.41 4.94
CA LEU A 46 22.17 -1.63 4.15
C LEU A 46 22.54 -1.30 2.69
N GLN A 47 23.06 -2.31 1.99
CA GLN A 47 23.56 -2.19 0.62
C GLN A 47 22.78 -3.11 -0.34
N ARG A 48 23.08 -3.00 -1.65
CA ARG A 48 22.53 -3.84 -2.72
C ARG A 48 21.00 -3.73 -2.78
N GLU A 49 20.27 -4.84 -2.70
CA GLU A 49 18.81 -4.90 -2.84
C GLU A 49 18.07 -4.05 -1.80
N LEU A 50 18.67 -3.92 -0.62
CA LEU A 50 18.18 -3.14 0.52
C LEU A 50 18.85 -1.75 0.61
N ALA A 51 19.46 -1.26 -0.47
CA ALA A 51 20.00 0.10 -0.50
C ALA A 51 18.92 1.13 -0.13
N GLY A 52 19.27 2.05 0.78
CA GLY A 52 18.34 3.02 1.37
C GLY A 52 17.60 2.52 2.62
N CYS A 53 17.69 1.22 2.93
CA CYS A 53 17.23 0.67 4.20
C CYS A 53 18.35 0.67 5.24
N HIS A 54 17.97 0.54 6.51
CA HIS A 54 18.88 0.49 7.65
C HIS A 54 18.50 -0.68 8.54
N LYS A 55 19.50 -1.34 9.11
CA LYS A 55 19.33 -2.38 10.13
C LYS A 55 19.48 -1.79 11.53
N VAL A 56 18.67 -2.26 12.46
CA VAL A 56 18.76 -1.93 13.88
C VAL A 56 18.81 -3.24 14.65
N TYR A 57 19.73 -3.36 15.60
CA TYR A 57 19.80 -4.51 16.49
C TYR A 57 18.80 -4.29 17.63
N VAL A 58 18.02 -5.33 17.95
CA VAL A 58 16.98 -5.23 18.98
C VAL A 58 17.50 -5.68 20.33
N ASP A 59 18.31 -6.72 20.34
CA ASP A 59 18.79 -7.39 21.53
C ASP A 59 20.33 -7.30 21.65
N PRO A 60 20.88 -7.39 22.87
CA PRO A 60 22.33 -7.39 23.09
C PRO A 60 23.06 -8.55 22.39
N GLU A 61 22.40 -9.71 22.25
CA GLU A 61 22.97 -10.89 21.57
C GLU A 61 22.99 -10.72 20.05
N THR A 62 22.40 -9.63 19.52
CA THR A 62 22.27 -9.34 18.09
C THR A 62 21.55 -10.44 17.31
N ARG A 63 20.64 -11.18 17.97
CA ARG A 63 19.83 -12.24 17.36
C ARG A 63 18.64 -11.69 16.61
N TRP A 64 18.14 -10.52 16.95
CA TRP A 64 16.95 -9.91 16.37
C TRP A 64 17.27 -8.58 15.70
N ARG A 65 16.60 -8.32 14.57
CA ARG A 65 16.81 -7.13 13.75
C ARG A 65 15.51 -6.51 13.29
N LEU A 66 15.50 -5.19 13.28
CA LEU A 66 14.55 -4.39 12.51
C LEU A 66 15.20 -3.98 11.19
N VAL A 67 14.41 -4.00 10.12
CA VAL A 67 14.77 -3.34 8.86
C VAL A 67 13.84 -2.17 8.66
N ILE A 68 14.41 -0.97 8.58
CA ILE A 68 13.67 0.28 8.44
C ILE A 68 14.12 1.06 7.20
N GLN A 69 13.28 1.99 6.76
CA GLN A 69 13.63 2.98 5.74
C GLN A 69 13.28 4.38 6.25
N TYR A 70 14.15 5.35 5.98
CA TYR A 70 13.84 6.76 6.20
C TYR A 70 13.27 7.36 4.92
N ARG A 71 11.97 7.67 4.90
CA ARG A 71 11.29 8.25 3.74
C ARG A 71 10.74 9.64 4.04
N ASP A 72 10.35 10.35 3.00
CA ASP A 72 9.58 11.58 3.16
C ASP A 72 8.19 11.22 3.66
N ALA A 73 7.73 11.98 4.65
CA ALA A 73 6.40 11.76 5.19
C ALA A 73 5.34 12.22 4.18
N PRO A 74 4.14 11.63 4.19
CA PRO A 74 3.05 12.11 3.36
C PRO A 74 2.71 13.56 3.69
N ALA A 75 2.16 14.30 2.73
CA ALA A 75 1.86 15.73 2.87
C ALA A 75 0.87 16.05 4.03
N SER A 76 0.10 15.06 4.47
CA SER A 76 -0.80 15.16 5.63
C SER A 76 -0.09 15.02 6.98
N SER A 77 1.18 14.62 7.00
CA SER A 77 1.95 14.41 8.23
C SER A 77 2.44 15.73 8.82
N GLN A 78 2.51 15.79 10.16
CA GLN A 78 3.12 16.90 10.88
C GLN A 78 4.66 16.86 10.83
N HIS A 79 5.25 15.74 10.41
CA HIS A 79 6.70 15.56 10.32
C HIS A 79 7.13 15.63 8.86
N LYS A 80 8.37 16.11 8.59
CA LYS A 80 8.92 16.14 7.22
C LYS A 80 9.34 14.76 6.72
N ARG A 81 9.75 13.89 7.63
CA ARG A 81 10.27 12.55 7.35
C ARG A 81 9.65 11.54 8.27
N GLU A 82 9.65 10.29 7.85
CA GLU A 82 9.15 9.19 8.63
C GLU A 82 10.05 7.98 8.58
N ILE A 83 9.98 7.20 9.66
CA ILE A 83 10.58 5.88 9.75
C ILE A 83 9.51 4.89 9.32
N TYR A 84 9.86 4.10 8.31
CA TYR A 84 9.02 3.05 7.78
C TYR A 84 9.60 1.69 8.14
N LEU A 85 8.89 0.95 9.01
CA LEU A 85 9.27 -0.41 9.39
C LEU A 85 8.91 -1.40 8.28
N LEU A 86 9.91 -2.09 7.71
CA LEU A 86 9.74 -3.05 6.62
C LEU A 86 9.62 -4.49 7.12
N ALA A 87 10.42 -4.89 8.11
CA ALA A 87 10.40 -6.25 8.66
C ALA A 87 11.04 -6.31 10.05
N VAL A 88 10.62 -7.31 10.82
CA VAL A 88 11.25 -7.73 12.08
C VAL A 88 11.58 -9.22 11.95
N GLY A 89 12.74 -9.64 12.43
CA GLY A 89 13.04 -11.06 12.44
C GLY A 89 14.41 -11.40 12.98
N GLU A 90 14.64 -12.71 13.08
CA GLU A 90 15.91 -13.24 13.54
C GLU A 90 17.06 -13.01 12.55
N ARG A 91 18.27 -13.04 13.09
CA ARG A 91 19.54 -13.12 12.38
C ARG A 91 19.62 -14.39 11.57
N GLN A 92 19.16 -15.50 12.18
CA GLN A 92 19.25 -16.81 11.57
C GLN A 92 18.56 -16.78 10.22
N ASP A 93 19.23 -17.37 9.24
CA ASP A 93 18.81 -17.36 7.84
C ASP A 93 18.60 -15.97 7.22
N GLN A 94 19.06 -14.87 7.83
CA GLN A 94 18.81 -13.52 7.33
C GLN A 94 17.31 -13.22 7.15
N ALA A 95 16.44 -13.81 7.99
CA ALA A 95 14.99 -13.74 7.83
C ALA A 95 14.48 -12.30 7.69
N ALA A 96 14.95 -11.39 8.55
CA ALA A 96 14.57 -9.97 8.49
C ALA A 96 14.93 -9.32 7.13
N TYR A 97 16.10 -9.64 6.56
CA TYR A 97 16.54 -9.04 5.31
C TYR A 97 15.81 -9.62 4.10
N ARG A 98 15.62 -10.94 4.03
CA ARG A 98 14.89 -11.56 2.92
C ARG A 98 13.44 -11.07 2.88
N THR A 99 12.77 -11.04 4.03
CA THR A 99 11.41 -10.53 4.15
C THR A 99 11.33 -9.06 3.75
N ALA A 100 12.28 -8.23 4.20
CA ALA A 100 12.34 -6.83 3.79
C ALA A 100 12.58 -6.67 2.28
N ALA A 101 13.47 -7.47 1.68
CA ALA A 101 13.77 -7.39 0.25
C ALA A 101 12.54 -7.74 -0.60
N LEU A 102 11.85 -8.83 -0.25
CA LEU A 102 10.61 -9.26 -0.91
C LEU A 102 9.52 -8.18 -0.83
N ARG A 103 9.32 -7.59 0.35
CA ARG A 103 8.31 -6.53 0.55
C ARG A 103 8.67 -5.26 -0.23
N LEU A 104 9.94 -4.87 -0.20
CA LEU A 104 10.43 -3.69 -0.92
C LEU A 104 10.32 -3.86 -2.44
N GLU A 105 10.59 -5.06 -2.96
CA GLU A 105 10.39 -5.38 -4.37
C GLU A 105 8.91 -5.28 -4.78
N ARG A 106 8.00 -5.84 -3.97
CA ARG A 106 6.55 -5.71 -4.19
C ARG A 106 6.08 -4.25 -4.17
N GLU A 107 6.56 -3.44 -3.23
CA GLU A 107 6.21 -2.02 -3.11
C GLU A 107 6.72 -1.21 -4.33
N ARG A 108 7.94 -1.50 -4.80
CA ARG A 108 8.49 -0.93 -6.04
C ARG A 108 7.66 -1.34 -7.26
N GLY A 109 7.30 -2.62 -7.38
CA GLY A 109 6.45 -3.13 -8.47
C GLY A 109 5.05 -2.50 -8.48
N ALA A 110 4.42 -2.37 -7.32
CA ALA A 110 3.11 -1.72 -7.18
C ALA A 110 3.15 -0.23 -7.55
N THR A 111 4.21 0.48 -7.14
CA THR A 111 4.41 1.89 -7.47
C THR A 111 4.56 2.10 -8.97
N ASN A 112 5.36 1.27 -9.64
CA ASN A 112 5.55 1.32 -11.09
C ASN A 112 4.26 1.03 -11.86
N THR A 113 3.52 0.01 -11.44
CA THR A 113 2.23 -0.37 -12.03
C THR A 113 1.20 0.75 -11.86
N SER A 114 1.12 1.34 -10.66
CA SER A 114 0.24 2.47 -10.35
C SER A 114 0.57 3.71 -11.19
N ALA A 115 1.85 4.02 -11.37
CA ALA A 115 2.29 5.12 -12.23
C ALA A 115 1.93 4.89 -13.70
N LEU A 116 2.11 3.67 -14.21
CA LEU A 116 1.70 3.30 -15.57
C LEU A 116 0.17 3.41 -15.74
N GLY A 117 -0.60 2.94 -14.76
CA GLY A 117 -2.06 3.06 -14.74
C GLY A 117 -2.54 4.52 -14.76
N ARG A 118 -1.92 5.40 -13.97
CA ARG A 118 -2.22 6.85 -14.01
C ARG A 118 -1.88 7.48 -15.35
N ARG A 119 -0.76 7.11 -15.97
CA ARG A 119 -0.40 7.59 -17.32
C ARG A 119 -1.38 7.11 -18.38
N ALA A 120 -1.80 5.84 -18.33
CA ALA A 120 -2.80 5.29 -19.24
C ALA A 120 -4.17 5.97 -19.06
N GLN A 121 -4.58 6.25 -17.82
CA GLN A 121 -5.80 7.02 -17.54
C GLN A 121 -5.71 8.43 -18.10
N ALA A 122 -4.58 9.13 -17.92
CA ALA A 122 -4.37 10.47 -18.46
C ALA A 122 -4.34 10.50 -19.99
N ALA A 123 -3.77 9.48 -20.64
CA ALA A 123 -3.80 9.34 -22.10
C ALA A 123 -5.22 9.12 -22.62
N ARG A 124 -6.02 8.29 -21.93
CA ARG A 124 -7.44 8.07 -22.27
C ARG A 124 -8.27 9.34 -22.09
N SER A 125 -8.07 10.10 -21.00
CA SER A 125 -8.80 11.35 -20.78
C SER A 125 -8.42 12.47 -21.76
N ARG A 126 -7.22 12.42 -22.33
CA ARG A 126 -6.73 13.38 -23.33
C ARG A 126 -7.03 12.96 -24.77
N SER A 127 -7.58 11.75 -24.98
CA SER A 127 -7.89 11.27 -26.32
C SER A 127 -9.19 11.90 -26.82
N PRO A 128 -9.16 12.69 -27.91
CA PRO A 128 -10.36 13.32 -28.49
C PRO A 128 -11.28 12.33 -29.23
N HIS A 129 -10.94 11.03 -29.27
CA HIS A 129 -11.67 10.00 -30.02
C HIS A 129 -12.78 9.30 -29.23
N GLY A 130 -13.30 9.93 -28.16
CA GLY A 130 -14.29 9.34 -27.25
C GLY A 130 -15.73 9.88 -27.37
N SER A 131 -16.04 10.68 -28.39
CA SER A 131 -17.41 11.18 -28.60
C SER A 131 -17.79 11.25 -30.09
N ASN A 132 -17.65 10.15 -30.81
CA ASN A 132 -18.41 9.98 -32.06
C ASN A 132 -18.71 8.50 -32.30
N GLY A 133 -19.72 8.02 -31.59
CA GLY A 133 -20.18 6.64 -31.66
C GLY A 133 -21.48 6.42 -30.89
N GLN A 134 -22.32 7.44 -30.73
CA GLN A 134 -23.76 7.20 -30.62
C GLN A 134 -24.21 6.75 -32.02
N GLY A 135 -23.99 5.47 -32.30
CA GLY A 135 -24.83 4.78 -33.26
C GLY A 135 -26.23 4.79 -32.67
N THR A 136 -27.05 5.72 -33.14
CA THR A 136 -28.50 5.65 -33.02
C THR A 136 -28.95 4.29 -33.57
N ALA A 137 -29.12 3.31 -32.68
CA ALA A 137 -29.97 2.17 -32.96
C ALA A 137 -31.40 2.74 -33.09
N ALA A 138 -31.80 2.98 -34.34
CA ALA A 138 -33.15 3.34 -34.69
C ALA A 138 -34.10 2.29 -34.09
N SER A 139 -34.95 2.73 -33.16
CA SER A 139 -36.08 1.92 -32.71
C SER A 139 -37.00 1.68 -33.91
N PRO A 140 -37.46 0.44 -34.17
CA PRO A 140 -38.47 0.21 -35.19
C PRO A 140 -39.78 0.93 -34.78
N PRO A 141 -40.51 1.53 -35.73
CA PRO A 141 -41.73 2.27 -35.43
C PRO A 141 -42.85 1.32 -34.94
N PRO A 142 -43.74 1.80 -34.06
CA PRO A 142 -44.88 1.01 -33.59
C PRO A 142 -45.92 0.84 -34.71
N PRO A 143 -46.61 -0.30 -34.80
CA PRO A 143 -47.76 -0.45 -35.68
C PRO A 143 -48.93 0.39 -35.17
N ALA A 144 -49.42 1.30 -36.02
CA ALA A 144 -50.67 2.00 -35.83
C ALA A 144 -51.86 1.02 -36.02
N GLY A 145 -52.82 1.03 -35.08
CA GLY A 145 -54.09 0.30 -35.16
C GLY A 145 -55.05 0.85 -36.25
N PRO A 146 -56.36 0.49 -36.31
CA PRO A 146 -57.23 0.38 -35.12
C PRO A 146 -58.39 -0.66 -35.17
N SER A 147 -59.04 -0.76 -33.99
CA SER A 147 -60.48 -0.90 -33.72
C SER A 147 -61.26 -2.21 -34.02
N THR A 148 -61.69 -2.81 -32.91
CA THR A 148 -63.10 -3.02 -32.51
C THR A 148 -64.04 -3.78 -33.44
N HIS A 149 -64.38 -5.02 -33.08
CA HIS A 149 -65.71 -5.66 -33.17
C HIS A 149 -65.62 -7.00 -32.41
N GLN A 150 -66.60 -7.53 -31.69
CA GLN A 150 -67.85 -7.04 -31.15
C GLN A 150 -68.28 -8.10 -30.12
N ARG A 151 -68.81 -7.63 -29.00
CA ARG A 151 -69.42 -8.45 -27.95
C ARG A 151 -70.73 -9.03 -28.46
N THR A 152 -70.92 -10.35 -28.36
CA THR A 152 -72.26 -10.94 -28.25
C THR A 152 -72.33 -11.87 -27.05
N ARG A 153 -73.36 -11.61 -26.26
CA ARG A 153 -73.74 -12.19 -24.98
C ARG A 153 -74.73 -13.33 -25.21
N HIS A 154 -75.06 -14.05 -24.13
CA HIS A 154 -76.17 -15.00 -23.92
C HIS A 154 -75.87 -16.49 -24.15
N THR A 155 -76.33 -17.46 -23.36
CA THR A 155 -76.84 -17.60 -21.98
C THR A 155 -77.00 -19.11 -21.76
N ARG A 156 -76.83 -19.55 -20.49
CA ARG A 156 -77.35 -20.78 -19.87
C ARG A 156 -76.67 -22.11 -20.21
#